data_AF-A0A935I8C2-F1
#
_entry.id   AF-A0A935I8C2-F1
#
_cell.length_a   1.000
_cell.length_b   1.000
_cell.length_c   1.000
_cell.angle_alpha   90.00
_cell.angle_beta   90.00
_cell.angle_gamma   90.00
#
_symmetry.space_group_name_H-M   'P 1'
#
loop_
_entity.id
_entity.type
_entity.pdbx_description
1 polymer ?
#
loop_
_entity_poly.entity_id
_entity_poly.type
_entity_poly.pdbx_seq_one_letter_code
_entity_poly.pdbx_strand_id
1 'polypeptide(L)'
;MDDFGRKWRFTEEKYDVLPDQHLDQLKPLDKKAAKFLWDYIAQTNLHNDIPFKKDFFRTIDNTRILDGNETEIKKWLYHRGLPFDKPVFLSWDEKDAMIVPWKLLIKYFDSFITVALTT
;
A
#
# COMPACT_ATOMS: atom_id res chain seq x y z
N MET A 1 -16.19 1.26 -3.65
CA MET A 1 -15.44 -0.01 -3.71
C MET A 1 -15.80 -0.86 -4.92
N ASP A 2 -16.93 -0.63 -5.58
CA ASP A 2 -17.48 -1.59 -6.55
C ASP A 2 -16.63 -1.83 -7.79
N ASP A 3 -15.94 -0.79 -8.27
CA ASP A 3 -15.08 -0.83 -9.47
C ASP A 3 -13.61 -1.18 -9.19
N PHE A 4 -13.23 -1.40 -7.92
CA PHE A 4 -11.86 -1.72 -7.54
C PHE A 4 -11.58 -3.20 -7.77
N GLY A 5 -10.60 -3.52 -8.63
CA GLY A 5 -10.33 -4.89 -9.08
C GLY A 5 -9.85 -5.83 -7.96
N ARG A 6 -9.35 -5.27 -6.86
CA ARG A 6 -8.76 -6.02 -5.74
C ARG A 6 -9.62 -5.97 -4.47
N LYS A 7 -10.90 -5.60 -4.56
CA LYS A 7 -11.81 -5.52 -3.39
C LYS A 7 -11.97 -6.85 -2.66
N TRP A 8 -11.87 -7.98 -3.38
CA TRP A 8 -11.95 -9.34 -2.85
C TRP A 8 -10.99 -9.61 -1.69
N ARG A 9 -9.84 -8.92 -1.65
CA ARG A 9 -8.85 -9.02 -0.57
C ARG A 9 -9.38 -8.62 0.81
N PHE A 10 -10.43 -7.80 0.82
CA PHE A 10 -10.96 -7.17 2.03
C PHE A 10 -12.41 -7.57 2.33
N THR A 11 -13.06 -8.30 1.42
CA THR A 11 -14.51 -8.57 1.47
C THR A 11 -14.87 -10.05 1.40
N GLU A 12 -13.97 -10.92 0.95
CA GLU A 12 -14.24 -12.36 0.85
C GLU A 12 -13.60 -13.14 2.00
N GLU A 13 -14.32 -14.10 2.58
CA GLU A 13 -13.92 -14.87 3.79
C GLU A 13 -12.62 -15.68 3.62
N LYS A 14 -12.24 -15.99 2.39
CA LYS A 14 -10.97 -16.68 2.09
C LYS A 14 -9.76 -15.77 2.36
N TYR A 15 -9.97 -14.47 2.54
CA TYR A 15 -8.95 -13.45 2.76
C TYR A 15 -9.23 -12.66 4.05
N ASP A 16 -8.46 -11.61 4.29
CA ASP A 16 -8.63 -10.74 5.45
C ASP A 16 -9.87 -9.86 5.29
N VAL A 17 -11.02 -10.32 5.78
CA VAL A 17 -12.24 -9.50 5.80
C VAL A 17 -12.07 -8.33 6.77
N LEU A 18 -12.12 -7.11 6.25
CA LEU A 18 -12.03 -5.90 7.05
C LEU A 18 -13.42 -5.52 7.61
N PRO A 19 -13.50 -5.03 8.86
CA PRO A 19 -14.73 -4.43 9.37
C PRO A 19 -15.19 -3.24 8.51
N ASP A 20 -16.50 -3.07 8.34
CA ASP A 20 -17.10 -2.01 7.52
C ASP A 20 -16.55 -0.62 7.85
N GLN A 21 -16.39 -0.31 9.15
CA GLN A 21 -15.84 0.97 9.62
C GLN A 21 -14.43 1.26 9.07
N HIS A 22 -13.63 0.23 8.78
CA HIS A 22 -12.33 0.39 8.14
C HIS A 22 -12.44 0.43 6.62
N LEU A 23 -13.34 -0.36 6.03
CA LEU A 23 -13.62 -0.33 4.59
C LEU A 23 -14.08 1.07 4.14
N ASP A 24 -14.92 1.75 4.93
CA ASP A 24 -15.41 3.11 4.65
C ASP A 24 -14.28 4.17 4.59
N GLN A 25 -13.14 3.88 5.21
CA GLN A 25 -11.97 4.75 5.20
C GLN A 25 -11.05 4.50 3.99
N LEU A 26 -11.25 3.39 3.28
CA LEU A 26 -10.51 3.07 2.07
C LEU A 26 -11.10 3.83 0.89
N LYS A 27 -10.25 4.53 0.15
CA LYS A 27 -10.67 5.33 -1.01
C LYS A 27 -10.00 4.81 -2.28
N PRO A 28 -10.54 3.75 -2.92
CA PRO A 28 -10.07 3.31 -4.22
C PRO A 28 -10.12 4.46 -5.22
N LEU A 29 -9.08 4.58 -6.02
CA LEU A 29 -9.03 5.54 -7.11
C LEU A 29 -9.74 4.97 -8.33
N ASP A 30 -10.37 5.85 -9.11
CA ASP A 30 -10.88 5.45 -10.42
C ASP A 30 -9.73 5.12 -11.38
N LYS A 31 -10.05 4.50 -12.52
CA LYS A 31 -9.06 4.08 -13.52
C LYS A 31 -8.21 5.24 -14.05
N LYS A 32 -8.76 6.45 -14.16
CA LYS A 32 -8.04 7.62 -14.68
C LYS A 32 -7.02 8.10 -13.64
N ALA A 33 -7.42 8.16 -12.37
CA ALA A 33 -6.56 8.53 -11.26
C ALA A 33 -5.48 7.48 -10.97
N ALA A 34 -5.83 6.19 -11.03
CA ALA A 34 -4.86 5.09 -10.90
C ALA A 34 -3.81 5.16 -12.01
N LYS A 35 -4.25 5.33 -13.27
CA LYS A 35 -3.34 5.51 -14.41
C LYS A 35 -2.46 6.74 -14.26
N PHE A 36 -3.01 7.87 -13.85
CA PHE A 36 -2.24 9.08 -13.60
C PHE A 36 -1.14 8.84 -12.56
N LEU A 37 -1.46 8.19 -11.43
CA LEU A 37 -0.50 7.89 -10.38
C LEU A 37 0.60 6.96 -10.88
N TRP A 38 0.24 5.90 -11.61
CA TRP A 38 1.17 4.97 -12.22
C TRP A 38 2.14 5.67 -13.19
N ASP A 39 1.59 6.44 -14.14
CA ASP A 39 2.37 7.17 -15.13
C ASP A 39 3.27 8.22 -14.46
N TYR A 40 2.79 8.91 -13.42
CA TYR A 40 3.57 9.88 -12.64
C TYR A 40 4.76 9.21 -11.95
N ILE A 41 4.56 8.08 -11.25
CA ILE A 41 5.64 7.33 -10.60
C ILE A 41 6.68 6.88 -11.65
N ALA A 42 6.22 6.35 -12.79
CA ALA A 42 7.11 5.94 -13.88
C ALA A 42 7.94 7.12 -14.44
N GLN A 43 7.29 8.27 -14.71
CA GLN A 43 7.94 9.46 -15.26
C GLN A 43 8.95 10.10 -14.31
N THR A 44 8.72 10.01 -12.99
CA THR A 44 9.68 10.53 -12.00
C THR A 44 11.01 9.78 -12.01
N ASN A 45 11.07 8.62 -12.68
CA ASN A 45 12.25 7.77 -12.76
C ASN A 45 12.75 7.40 -11.35
N LEU A 46 11.82 7.29 -10.39
CA LEU A 46 12.10 7.08 -8.97
C LEU A 46 12.93 5.81 -8.75
N HIS A 47 12.67 4.78 -9.54
CA HIS A 47 13.28 3.45 -9.44
C HIS A 47 14.32 3.17 -10.53
N ASN A 48 14.85 4.20 -11.19
CA ASN A 48 15.89 4.02 -12.22
C ASN A 48 17.29 3.69 -11.64
N ASP A 49 17.39 3.52 -10.31
CA ASP A 49 18.56 3.05 -9.58
C ASP A 49 18.09 2.23 -8.37
N ILE A 50 18.98 1.50 -7.70
CA ILE A 50 18.64 0.57 -6.61
C ILE A 50 18.91 1.21 -5.24
N PRO A 51 17.94 1.27 -4.31
CA PRO A 51 16.49 1.01 -4.48
C PRO A 51 15.72 2.20 -5.10
N PHE A 52 16.35 3.37 -5.12
CA PHE A 52 15.81 4.62 -5.67
C PHE A 52 16.91 5.40 -6.39
N LYS A 53 16.50 6.25 -7.33
CA LYS A 53 17.38 7.18 -8.03
C LYS A 53 18.27 7.94 -7.05
N LYS A 54 19.57 7.98 -7.34
CA LYS A 54 20.56 8.71 -6.54
C LYS A 54 20.11 10.15 -6.28
N ASP A 55 20.32 10.61 -5.04
CA ASP A 55 20.01 11.96 -4.56
C ASP A 55 18.52 12.37 -4.62
N PHE A 56 17.61 11.42 -4.90
CA PHE A 56 16.17 11.68 -4.91
C PHE A 56 15.61 11.87 -3.49
N PHE A 57 16.15 11.15 -2.51
CA PHE A 57 15.77 11.25 -1.11
C PHE A 57 16.93 11.70 -0.24
N ARG A 58 16.65 12.54 0.76
CA ARG A 58 17.62 12.96 1.77
C ARG A 58 17.99 11.83 2.73
N THR A 59 17.07 10.90 2.95
CA THR A 59 17.23 9.78 3.89
C THR A 59 16.48 8.59 3.34
N ILE A 60 17.11 7.41 3.40
CA ILE A 60 16.52 6.14 2.98
C ILE A 60 16.61 5.20 4.17
N ASP A 61 15.47 4.91 4.78
CA ASP A 61 15.34 3.85 5.77
C ASP A 61 14.85 2.57 5.08
N ASN A 62 15.36 1.41 5.51
CA ASN A 62 14.92 0.12 4.99
C ASN A 62 14.76 -0.90 6.11
N THR A 63 13.92 -1.90 5.84
CA THR A 63 13.75 -3.10 6.66
C THR A 63 13.51 -4.29 5.73
N ARG A 64 13.78 -5.51 6.18
CA ARG A 64 13.56 -6.73 5.40
C ARG A 64 12.19 -7.30 5.74
N ILE A 65 11.37 -7.54 4.72
CA ILE A 65 10.11 -8.28 4.83
C ILE A 65 10.44 -9.76 4.62
N LEU A 66 10.11 -10.59 5.60
CA LEU A 66 10.36 -12.03 5.62
C LEU A 66 9.09 -12.74 6.08
N ASP A 67 8.90 -13.99 5.66
CA ASP A 67 7.77 -14.79 6.15
C ASP A 67 7.82 -14.90 7.68
N GLY A 68 6.72 -14.56 8.35
CA GLY A 68 6.61 -14.63 9.80
C GLY A 68 7.16 -13.43 10.58
N ASN A 69 7.58 -12.34 9.90
CA ASN A 69 8.03 -11.11 10.57
C ASN A 69 7.06 -9.92 10.47
N GLU A 70 5.79 -10.19 10.21
CA GLU A 70 4.75 -9.20 9.97
C GLU A 70 4.61 -8.24 11.18
N THR A 71 4.73 -8.78 12.39
CA THR A 71 4.64 -7.99 13.63
C THR A 71 5.80 -6.99 13.74
N GLU A 72 7.01 -7.40 13.37
CA GLU A 72 8.20 -6.54 13.33
C GLU A 72 8.04 -5.43 12.29
N ILE A 73 7.48 -5.75 11.12
CA ILE A 73 7.21 -4.74 10.08
C ILE A 73 6.18 -3.72 10.55
N LYS A 74 5.09 -4.16 11.19
CA LYS A 74 4.08 -3.24 11.75
C LYS A 74 4.68 -2.32 12.79
N LYS A 75 5.55 -2.82 13.67
CA LYS A 75 6.31 -2.00 14.64
C LYS A 75 7.25 -1.03 13.92
N TRP A 76 7.96 -1.48 12.89
CA TRP A 76 8.89 -0.64 12.13
C TRP A 76 8.16 0.53 11.44
N LEU A 77 6.99 0.27 10.85
CA LEU A 77 6.11 1.29 10.26
C LEU A 77 5.57 2.26 11.31
N TYR A 78 5.09 1.76 12.46
CA TYR A 78 4.63 2.58 13.58
C TYR A 78 5.71 3.59 14.02
N HIS A 79 6.96 3.13 14.16
CA HIS A 79 8.08 3.98 14.57
C HIS A 79 8.53 5.01 13.54
N ARG A 80 7.93 5.07 12.34
CA ARG A 80 8.18 6.17 11.39
C ARG A 80 7.59 7.50 11.88
N GLY A 81 6.70 7.48 12.87
CA GLY A 81 6.16 8.69 13.51
C GLY A 81 5.25 9.53 12.60
N LEU A 82 4.71 8.95 11.53
CA LEU A 82 3.72 9.64 10.69
C LEU A 82 2.36 9.71 11.40
N PRO A 83 1.61 10.83 11.27
CA PRO A 83 0.26 10.93 11.80
C PRO A 83 -0.65 9.81 11.28
N PHE A 84 -1.51 9.28 12.14
CA PHE A 84 -2.37 8.12 11.81
C PHE A 84 -3.42 8.39 10.75
N ASP A 85 -3.88 9.63 10.66
CA ASP A 85 -4.81 10.13 9.66
C ASP A 85 -4.12 10.54 8.34
N LYS A 86 -2.78 10.53 8.31
CA LYS A 86 -2.03 10.89 7.10
C LYS A 86 -2.44 9.98 5.94
N PRO A 87 -2.91 10.53 4.80
CA PRO A 87 -3.27 9.74 3.64
C PRO A 87 -2.01 9.20 2.97
N VAL A 88 -2.05 7.92 2.60
CA VAL A 88 -1.00 7.23 1.85
C VAL A 88 -1.60 6.64 0.59
N PHE A 89 -0.88 6.80 -0.51
CA PHE A 89 -1.24 6.24 -1.81
C PHE A 89 -0.61 4.86 -1.97
N LEU A 90 -1.45 3.87 -2.28
CA LEU A 90 -1.04 2.53 -2.66
C LEU A 90 -1.33 2.37 -4.15
N SER A 91 -0.29 2.02 -4.93
CA SER A 91 -0.39 1.81 -6.37
C SER A 91 0.05 0.40 -6.68
N TRP A 92 -0.86 -0.47 -7.12
CA TRP A 92 -0.52 -1.85 -7.51
C TRP A 92 -0.22 -1.97 -9.00
N ASP A 93 -1.01 -1.29 -9.83
CA ASP A 93 -0.85 -1.25 -11.28
C ASP A 93 -1.54 -0.01 -11.88
N GLU A 94 -1.62 0.07 -13.21
CA GLU A 94 -2.23 1.20 -13.93
C GLU A 94 -3.75 1.36 -13.72
N LYS A 95 -4.43 0.34 -13.15
CA LYS A 95 -5.90 0.29 -12.97
C LYS A 95 -6.30 0.34 -11.50
N ASP A 96 -5.49 -0.25 -10.63
CA ASP A 96 -5.77 -0.40 -9.21
C ASP A 96 -4.82 0.45 -8.36
N ALA A 97 -5.39 1.49 -7.76
CA ALA A 97 -4.73 2.31 -6.74
C ALA A 97 -5.73 2.74 -5.68
N MET A 98 -5.24 3.13 -4.50
CA MET A 98 -6.08 3.46 -3.35
C MET A 98 -5.41 4.46 -2.42
N ILE A 99 -6.20 5.34 -1.81
CA ILE A 99 -5.77 6.16 -0.68
C ILE A 99 -6.25 5.49 0.61
N VAL A 100 -5.32 5.32 1.56
CA VAL A 100 -5.60 4.76 2.89
C VAL A 100 -5.00 5.65 3.98
N PRO A 101 -5.62 5.73 5.17
CA PRO A 101 -4.97 6.30 6.34
C PRO A 101 -3.75 5.47 6.77
N TRP A 102 -2.67 6.12 7.19
CA TRP A 102 -1.44 5.46 7.66
C TRP A 102 -1.71 4.40 8.73
N LYS A 103 -2.65 4.65 9.64
CA LYS A 103 -3.07 3.69 10.68
C LYS A 103 -3.57 2.37 10.10
N LEU A 104 -4.37 2.42 9.03
CA LEU A 104 -4.92 1.23 8.40
C LEU A 104 -3.85 0.47 7.62
N LEU A 105 -2.92 1.20 6.97
CA LEU A 105 -1.76 0.56 6.33
C LEU A 105 -0.91 -0.21 7.34
N ILE A 106 -0.63 0.35 8.51
CA ILE A 106 0.10 -0.37 9.57
C ILE A 106 -0.70 -1.61 10.01
N LYS A 107 -1.99 -1.44 10.31
CA LYS A 107 -2.81 -2.53 10.88
C LYS A 107 -2.94 -3.72 9.92
N TYR A 108 -3.16 -3.44 8.64
CA TYR A 108 -3.46 -4.41 7.59
C TYR A 108 -2.33 -4.51 6.55
N PHE A 109 -1.08 -4.26 6.97
CA PHE A 109 0.09 -4.25 6.10
C PHE A 109 0.15 -5.49 5.18
N ASP A 110 -0.03 -6.67 5.77
CA ASP A 110 0.04 -7.96 5.06
C ASP A 110 -1.06 -8.07 3.99
N SER A 111 -2.29 -7.67 4.32
CA SER A 111 -3.43 -7.69 3.41
C SER A 111 -3.21 -6.78 2.18
N PHE A 112 -2.50 -5.66 2.36
CA PHE A 112 -2.20 -4.72 1.28
C PHE A 112 -1.00 -5.14 0.40
N ILE A 113 0.06 -5.69 1.02
CA ILE A 113 1.34 -5.93 0.34
C ILE A 113 1.48 -7.37 -0.15
N THR A 114 0.97 -8.37 0.58
CA THR A 114 1.13 -9.77 0.21
C THR A 114 0.40 -10.04 -1.10
N VAL A 115 1.16 -10.48 -2.10
CA VAL A 115 0.59 -11.16 -3.26
C VAL A 115 0.25 -12.56 -2.77
N ALA A 116 -1.02 -12.96 -2.84
CA ALA A 116 -1.37 -14.35 -2.61
C ALA A 116 -0.66 -15.18 -3.69
N LEU A 117 0.53 -15.70 -3.38
CA LEU A 117 1.16 -16.77 -4.12
C LEU A 117 0.38 -18.02 -3.75
N THR A 118 -0.69 -18.29 -4.48
CA THR A 118 -1.25 -19.63 -4.52
C THR A 118 -0.23 -20.52 -5.24
N THR A 119 0.51 -21.31 -4.48
CA THR A 119 1.15 -22.55 -4.95
C THR A 119 0.13 -23.53 -5.50
#